data_AF-A0A3D4P7I3-F1
#
_entry.id   AF-A0A3D4P7I3-F1
#
_cell.length_a   1.000
_cell.length_b   1.000
_cell.length_c   1.000
_cell.angle_alpha   90.00
_cell.angle_beta   90.00
_cell.angle_gamma   90.00
#
_symmetry.space_group_name_H-M   'P 1'
#
loop_
_entity.id
_entity.type
_entity.pdbx_description
1 polymer ?
#
loop_
_entity_poly.entity_id
_entity_poly.type
_entity_poly.pdbx_seq_one_letter_code
_entity_poly.pdbx_strand_id
1 'polypeptide(L)' 'EKFLFTVQYHPESSPGPHDSHYLFRDFARMMDDFKGK' A
#
# COMPACT_ATOMS: atom_id res chain seq x y z
N GLU A 1 -12.38 9.09 -10.72
CA GLU A 1 -11.52 7.88 -10.79
C GLU A 1 -11.60 7.09 -9.49
N LYS A 2 -11.56 5.76 -9.57
CA LYS A 2 -11.31 4.90 -8.40
C LYS A 2 -9.81 4.62 -8.37
N PHE A 3 -9.13 5.05 -7.32
CA PHE A 3 -7.71 4.78 -7.15
C PHE A 3 -7.55 3.32 -6.71
N LEU A 4 -6.92 2.50 -7.55
CA LEU A 4 -6.71 1.07 -7.34
C LEU A 4 -5.28 0.73 -7.72
N PHE A 5 -4.60 -0.09 -6.91
CA PHE A 5 -3.26 -0.59 -7.23
C PHE A 5 -3.09 -2.03 -6.75
N THR A 6 -2.18 -2.75 -7.42
CA THR A 6 -1.70 -4.08 -7.03
C THR A 6 -0.21 -4.18 -7.34
N VAL A 7 0.50 -5.10 -6.68
CA VAL A 7 1.91 -5.41 -6.98
C VAL A 7 2.10 -6.91 -7.10
N GLN A 8 3.04 -7.33 -7.94
CA GLN A 8 3.35 -8.74 -8.15
C GLN A 8 4.42 -9.27 -7.16
N TYR A 9 5.23 -8.38 -6.60
CA TYR A 9 6.30 -8.72 -5.65
C TYR A 9 5.80 -8.65 -4.20
N HIS A 10 6.68 -9.02 -3.26
CA HIS A 10 6.44 -9.06 -1.83
C HIS A 10 6.85 -7.73 -1.16
N PRO A 11 5.96 -6.74 -1.01
CA PRO A 11 6.30 -5.47 -0.39
C PRO A 11 6.57 -5.59 1.11
N GLU A 12 6.12 -6.67 1.76
CA GLU A 12 6.40 -6.93 3.17
C GLU A 12 7.88 -7.18 3.43
N SER A 13 8.58 -7.75 2.45
CA SER A 13 10.00 -8.14 2.49
C SER A 13 10.40 -8.91 3.75
N SER A 14 10.58 -10.24 3.65
CA SER A 14 11.11 -11.09 4.73
C SER A 14 11.55 -12.47 4.20
N PRO A 15 12.84 -12.66 3.83
CA PRO A 15 13.94 -11.68 3.81
C PRO A 15 13.87 -10.75 2.59
N GLY A 16 14.53 -9.58 2.64
CA GLY A 16 14.66 -8.68 1.49
C GLY A 16 14.76 -7.20 1.85
N PRO A 17 15.01 -6.31 0.87
CA PRO A 17 15.06 -4.86 1.08
C PRO A 17 13.67 -4.28 1.33
N HIS A 18 13.58 -3.22 2.15
CA HIS A 18 12.31 -2.59 2.55
C HIS A 18 11.85 -1.44 1.64
N ASP A 19 12.32 -1.43 0.39
CA ASP A 19 12.11 -0.32 -0.56
C ASP A 19 10.62 -0.11 -0.90
N SER A 20 9.80 -1.14 -0.74
CA SER A 20 8.36 -1.14 -1.08
C SER A 20 7.42 -0.97 0.12
N HIS A 21 7.95 -0.75 1.33
CA HIS A 21 7.13 -0.61 2.56
C HIS A 21 6.14 0.57 2.51
N TYR A 22 6.42 1.59 1.68
CA TYR A 22 5.53 2.75 1.52
C TYR A 22 4.13 2.37 1.00
N LEU A 23 3.99 1.26 0.29
CA LEU A 23 2.71 0.79 -0.25
C LEU A 23 1.68 0.51 0.86
N PHE A 24 2.14 0.06 2.04
CA PHE A 24 1.26 -0.14 3.19
C PHE A 24 0.73 1.19 3.75
N ARG A 25 1.60 2.21 3.83
CA ARG A 25 1.20 3.55 4.26
C ARG A 25 0.19 4.16 3.29
N ASP A 26 0.42 4.01 2.00
CA ASP A 26 -0.48 4.58 0.98
C ASP A 26 -1.83 3.83 0.94
N PHE A 27 -1.84 2.51 1.14
CA PHE A 27 -3.07 1.74 1.35
C PHE A 27 -3.85 2.21 2.59
N ALA A 28 -3.17 2.39 3.73
CA ALA A 28 -3.82 2.88 4.96
C ALA A 28 -4.46 4.26 4.76
N ARG A 29 -3.76 5.18 4.08
CA ARG A 29 -4.30 6.50 3.72
C ARG A 29 -5.58 6.38 2.87
N MET A 30 -5.58 5.49 1.88
CA MET A 30 -6.79 5.26 1.05
C MET A 30 -7.98 4.77 1.88
N MET A 31 -7.75 3.92 2.89
CA MET A 31 -8.80 3.43 3.78
C MET A 31 -9.37 4.55 4.66
N ASP A 32 -8.53 5.45 5.17
CA ASP A 32 -8.96 6.58 5.98
C ASP A 32 -9.73 7.62 5.15
N ASP A 33 -9.25 7.93 3.94
CA ASP A 33 -9.93 8.79 2.97
C ASP A 33 -11.30 8.24 2.56
N PHE A 34 -11.46 6.91 2.55
CA PHE A 34 -12.74 6.27 2.29
C PHE A 34 -13.70 6.36 3.48
N LYS A 35 -13.22 6.19 4.72
CA LYS A 35 -14.04 6.31 5.95
C LYS A 35 -14.53 7.73 6.20
N GLY A 36 -13.77 8.74 5.77
CA GLY A 36 -14.13 10.16 5.88
C GLY A 36 -15.14 10.66 4.85
N LYS A 37 -15.69 9.77 4.01
CA LYS A 37 -16.78 10.02 3.06
C LYS A 37 -18.05 9.35 3.53
#